data_AF-A0AA96YAL9-F1
#
_entry.id   AF-A0AA96YAL9-F1
#
_cell.length_a   1.000
_cell.length_b   1.000
_cell.length_c   1.000
_cell.angle_alpha   90.00
_cell.angle_beta   90.00
_cell.angle_gamma   90.00
#
_symmetry.space_group_name_H-M   'P 1'
#
loop_
_entity.id
_entity.type
_entity.pdbx_description
1 polymer ?
#
loop_
_entity_poly.entity_id
_entity_poly.type
_entity_poly.pdbx_seq_one_letter_code
_entity_poly.pdbx_strand_id
1 'polypeptide(L)'
;MSGVLKIDIADTAEALKAVLEEQQGAPQRRSDKAILVFQPPYCPEVNPIEGVWRELKRELAWVHVDDACQLQHAISQWVCRLSAESLRSLTQWDWIVDALCVAGI
;
A
#
# COMPACT_ATOMS: atom_id res chain seq x y z
N MET A 1 10.86 5.06 -32.51
CA MET A 1 10.10 3.85 -32.16
C MET A 1 9.77 3.92 -30.67
N SER A 2 8.65 4.53 -30.30
CA SER A 2 8.22 4.68 -28.91
C SER A 2 7.14 3.66 -28.63
N GLY A 3 7.50 2.58 -27.93
CA GLY A 3 6.56 1.57 -27.46
C GLY A 3 6.06 1.95 -26.08
N VAL A 4 4.94 2.68 -26.02
CA VAL A 4 4.21 2.83 -24.76
C VAL A 4 3.61 1.45 -24.45
N LEU A 5 4.10 0.80 -23.41
CA LEU A 5 3.46 -0.37 -22.81
C LEU A 5 2.09 0.08 -22.27
N LYS A 6 1.04 -0.08 -23.08
CA LYS A 6 -0.34 -0.04 -22.61
C LYS A 6 -0.54 -1.28 -21.76
N ILE A 7 -0.54 -1.12 -20.44
CA ILE A 7 -1.08 -2.12 -19.54
C ILE A 7 -2.60 -2.03 -19.71
N ASP A 8 -3.21 -3.04 -20.33
CA ASP A 8 -4.66 -3.12 -20.48
C ASP A 8 -5.31 -3.26 -19.09
N ILE A 9 -5.88 -2.15 -18.61
CA ILE A 9 -6.50 -2.01 -17.29
C ILE A 9 -7.73 -2.93 -17.13
N ALA A 10 -8.34 -3.34 -18.25
CA ALA A 10 -9.53 -4.20 -18.27
C ALA A 10 -9.23 -5.61 -17.74
N ASP A 11 -8.15 -6.25 -18.23
CA ASP A 11 -7.76 -7.60 -17.81
C ASP A 11 -7.29 -7.64 -16.35
N THR A 12 -6.75 -6.52 -15.85
CA THR A 12 -6.28 -6.41 -14.46
C THR A 12 -7.43 -6.35 -13.47
N ALA A 13 -8.57 -5.77 -13.84
CA ALA A 13 -9.73 -5.64 -12.97
C ALA A 13 -10.44 -6.99 -12.75
N GLU A 14 -10.51 -7.82 -13.80
CA GLU A 14 -11.10 -9.15 -13.72
C GLU A 14 -10.19 -10.13 -12.97
N ALA A 15 -8.87 -10.04 -13.20
CA ALA A 15 -7.88 -10.72 -12.39
C ALA A 15 -7.94 -10.29 -10.91
N LEU A 16 -8.16 -8.99 -10.62
CA LEU A 16 -8.34 -8.51 -9.24
C LEU A 16 -9.60 -9.08 -8.60
N LYS A 17 -10.72 -9.13 -9.33
CA LYS A 17 -11.97 -9.74 -8.83
C LYS A 17 -11.80 -11.21 -8.51
N ALA A 18 -11.16 -11.96 -9.40
CA ALA A 18 -10.90 -13.38 -9.20
C ALA A 18 -10.00 -13.63 -7.98
N VAL A 19 -8.95 -12.82 -7.81
CA VAL A 19 -8.09 -12.87 -6.62
C VAL A 19 -8.88 -12.49 -5.36
N LEU A 20 -9.73 -11.47 -5.39
CA LEU A 20 -10.55 -11.07 -4.24
C LEU A 20 -11.57 -12.14 -3.83
N GLU A 21 -12.22 -12.79 -4.79
CA GLU A 21 -13.14 -13.91 -4.55
C GLU A 21 -12.40 -15.15 -4.02
N GLU A 22 -11.19 -15.41 -4.52
CA GLU A 22 -10.29 -16.46 -4.02
C GLU A 22 -9.83 -16.18 -2.58
N GLN A 23 -9.53 -14.92 -2.25
CA GLN A 23 -9.20 -14.49 -0.88
C GLN A 23 -10.41 -14.53 0.08
N GLN A 24 -11.64 -14.49 -0.44
CA GLN A 24 -12.86 -14.62 0.37
C GLN A 24 -13.25 -16.08 0.64
N GLY A 25 -12.78 -17.04 -0.16
CA GLY A 25 -13.09 -18.47 -0.02
C GLY A 25 -11.96 -19.36 0.51
N ALA A 26 -10.70 -18.90 0.51
CA ALA A 26 -9.57 -19.70 0.96
C ALA A 26 -9.49 -19.77 2.50
N PRO A 27 -9.28 -20.96 3.12
CA PRO A 27 -8.93 -21.03 4.52
C PRO A 27 -7.60 -20.28 4.71
N GLN A 28 -7.65 -19.17 5.46
CA GLN A 28 -6.51 -18.29 5.75
C GLN A 28 -5.23 -19.12 5.97
N ARG A 29 -4.25 -18.96 5.06
CA ARG A 29 -2.90 -19.48 5.28
C ARG A 29 -2.31 -18.73 6.48
N ARG A 30 -2.42 -19.36 7.64
CA ARG A 30 -2.00 -18.85 8.94
C ARG A 30 -0.48 -18.71 8.95
N SER A 31 0.03 -17.51 8.76
CA SER A 31 1.28 -17.11 9.39
C SER A 31 0.92 -16.85 10.86
N ASP A 32 1.28 -17.77 11.75
CA ASP A 32 0.82 -17.81 13.16
C ASP A 32 1.17 -16.57 14.03
N LYS A 33 1.70 -15.48 13.45
CA LYS A 33 2.12 -14.26 14.15
C LYS A 33 1.61 -12.95 13.56
N ALA A 34 0.89 -12.98 12.42
CA ALA A 34 0.38 -11.76 11.78
C ALA A 34 -1.14 -11.70 11.91
N ILE A 35 -1.65 -10.58 12.45
CA ILE A 35 -3.09 -10.29 12.49
C ILE A 35 -3.47 -9.72 11.12
N LEU A 36 -4.44 -10.35 10.46
CA LEU A 36 -5.01 -9.82 9.24
C LEU A 36 -6.13 -8.84 9.60
N VAL A 37 -6.01 -7.61 9.11
CA VAL A 37 -7.05 -6.57 9.26
C VAL A 37 -7.83 -6.50 7.95
N PHE A 38 -9.16 -6.48 8.05
CA PHE A 38 -10.03 -6.35 6.88
C PHE A 38 -9.82 -4.99 6.19
N GLN A 39 -9.65 -5.01 4.87
CA GLN A 39 -9.57 -3.82 4.03
C GLN A 39 -10.72 -3.80 3.03
N PRO A 40 -11.68 -2.87 3.15
CA PRO A 40 -12.80 -2.78 2.23
C PRO A 40 -12.35 -2.40 0.81
N PRO A 41 -13.01 -2.93 -0.22
CA PRO A 41 -12.70 -2.61 -1.61
C PRO A 41 -13.00 -1.15 -1.91
N TYR A 42 -12.16 -0.52 -2.75
CA TYR A 42 -12.30 0.87 -3.20
C TYR A 42 -12.30 1.94 -2.10
N CYS A 43 -11.83 1.61 -0.90
CA CYS A 43 -11.71 2.52 0.24
C CYS A 43 -10.24 2.75 0.61
N PRO A 44 -9.45 3.46 -0.21
CA PRO A 44 -8.04 3.74 0.09
C PRO A 44 -7.87 4.57 1.39
N GLU A 45 -8.87 5.34 1.79
CA GLU A 45 -8.87 6.16 3.00
C GLU A 45 -8.71 5.36 4.29
N VAL A 46 -9.10 4.08 4.31
CA VAL A 46 -8.92 3.20 5.47
C VAL A 46 -7.68 2.30 5.37
N ASN A 47 -6.94 2.37 4.26
CA ASN A 47 -5.70 1.61 4.09
C ASN A 47 -4.50 2.47 4.54
N PRO A 48 -3.85 2.18 5.67
CA PRO A 48 -2.85 3.06 6.28
C PRO A 48 -1.63 3.35 5.39
N ILE A 49 -1.27 2.40 4.52
CA ILE A 49 -0.15 2.56 3.59
C ILE A 49 -0.42 3.65 2.53
N GLU A 50 -1.68 3.96 2.24
CA GLU A 50 -2.04 5.00 1.26
C GLU A 50 -1.58 6.40 1.70
N GLY A 51 -1.57 6.66 3.01
CA GLY A 51 -1.00 7.89 3.56
C GLY A 51 0.51 8.00 3.28
N VAL A 52 1.23 6.89 3.46
CA VAL A 52 2.67 6.78 3.17
C VAL A 52 2.93 6.94 1.66
N TRP A 53 2.11 6.31 0.81
CA TRP A 53 2.21 6.46 -0.65
C TRP A 53 1.95 7.87 -1.13
N ARG A 54 0.96 8.56 -0.56
CA ARG A 54 0.67 9.96 -0.88
C ARG A 54 1.86 10.86 -0.56
N GLU A 55 2.49 10.63 0.59
CA GLU A 55 3.68 11.36 1.01
C GLU A 55 4.86 11.11 0.07
N LEU A 56 5.17 9.85 -0.21
CA LEU A 56 6.24 9.45 -1.11
C LEU A 56 6.06 10.07 -2.50
N LYS A 57 4.84 10.02 -3.05
CA LYS A 57 4.53 10.62 -4.35
C LYS A 57 4.73 12.13 -4.34
N ARG A 58 4.40 12.82 -3.24
CA ARG A 58 4.63 14.27 -3.12
C ARG A 58 6.12 14.59 -3.13
N GLU A 59 6.93 13.80 -2.45
CA GLU A 59 8.39 13.97 -2.37
C GLU A 59 9.06 13.70 -3.73
N LEU A 60 8.57 12.72 -4.48
CA LEU A 60 9.10 12.37 -5.80
C LEU A 60 8.54 13.22 -6.95
N ALA A 61 7.49 14.01 -6.72
CA ALA A 61 6.77 14.72 -7.79
C ALA A 61 7.67 15.66 -8.63
N TRP A 62 8.76 16.14 -8.06
CA TRP A 62 9.69 17.08 -8.68
C TRP A 62 11.07 16.47 -8.99
N VAL A 63 11.22 15.16 -8.76
CA VAL A 63 12.48 14.44 -9.00
C VAL A 63 12.49 13.94 -10.45
N HIS A 64 13.50 14.35 -11.21
CA HIS A 64 13.79 13.72 -12.50
C HIS A 64 14.61 12.45 -12.27
N VAL A 65 14.19 11.34 -12.88
CA VAL A 65 14.83 10.03 -12.77
C VAL A 65 14.99 9.46 -14.17
N ASP A 66 16.24 9.20 -14.56
CA ASP A 66 16.56 8.68 -15.89
C ASP A 66 16.39 7.15 -15.97
N ASP A 67 16.55 6.46 -14.84
CA ASP A 67 16.53 5.01 -14.76
C ASP A 67 15.95 4.49 -13.42
N ALA A 68 15.65 3.19 -13.41
CA ALA A 68 15.05 2.53 -12.25
C ALA A 68 16.00 2.47 -11.03
N CYS A 69 17.31 2.46 -11.22
CA CYS A 69 18.29 2.44 -10.14
C CYS A 69 18.26 3.79 -9.40
N GLN A 70 18.18 4.90 -10.13
CA GLN A 70 18.02 6.23 -9.53
C GLN A 70 16.71 6.34 -8.73
N LEU A 71 15.59 5.84 -9.28
CA LEU A 71 14.32 5.82 -8.56
C LEU A 71 14.40 4.97 -7.28
N GLN A 72 14.98 3.77 -7.37
CA GLN A 72 15.18 2.91 -6.21
C GLN A 72 16.05 3.60 -5.15
N HIS A 73 17.10 4.30 -5.56
CA HIS A 73 17.97 5.04 -4.66
C HIS A 73 17.20 6.18 -3.97
N ALA A 74 16.45 6.99 -4.71
CA ALA A 74 15.63 8.07 -4.17
C ALA A 74 14.58 7.56 -3.16
N ILE A 75 13.88 6.46 -3.49
CA ILE A 75 12.93 5.81 -2.58
C ILE A 75 13.66 5.33 -1.32
N SER A 76 14.80 4.65 -1.47
CA SER A 76 15.58 4.13 -0.34
C SER A 76 16.04 5.25 0.60
N GLN A 77 16.55 6.35 0.06
CA GLN A 77 16.91 7.52 0.85
C GLN A 77 15.71 8.12 1.59
N TRP A 78 14.55 8.20 0.93
CA TRP A 78 13.33 8.68 1.56
C TRP A 78 12.88 7.76 2.70
N VAL A 79 12.85 6.44 2.48
CA VAL A 79 12.49 5.45 3.51
C VAL A 79 13.42 5.55 4.73
N CYS A 80 14.74 5.71 4.52
CA CYS A 80 15.71 5.87 5.60
C CYS A 80 15.53 7.14 6.43
N ARG A 81 14.80 8.16 5.93
CA ARG A 81 14.50 9.39 6.67
C ARG A 81 13.20 9.29 7.49
N LEU A 82 12.37 8.27 7.26
CA LEU A 82 11.13 8.11 7.99
C LEU A 82 11.41 7.76 9.46
N SER A 83 10.90 8.59 10.37
CA SER A 83 10.86 8.27 11.79
C SER A 83 9.59 7.51 12.15
N ALA A 84 9.59 6.82 13.30
CA ALA A 84 8.40 6.18 13.83
C ALA A 84 7.26 7.18 14.07
N GLU A 85 7.59 8.40 14.48
CA GLU A 85 6.63 9.51 14.65
C GLU A 85 6.01 9.92 13.31
N SER A 86 6.84 10.10 12.27
CA SER A 86 6.37 10.44 10.92
C SER A 86 5.46 9.35 10.37
N LEU A 87 5.85 8.08 10.53
CA LEU A 87 5.05 6.94 10.11
C LEU A 87 3.70 6.87 10.83
N ARG A 88 3.67 7.09 12.16
CA ARG A 88 2.41 7.14 12.93
C ARG A 88 1.49 8.24 12.42
N SER A 89 2.05 9.44 12.18
CA SER A 89 1.28 10.57 11.64
C SER A 89 0.72 10.29 10.24
N LEU A 90 1.46 9.60 9.38
CA LEU A 90 1.04 9.30 8.00
C LEU A 90 0.00 8.19 7.93
N THR A 91 0.09 7.21 8.83
CA THR A 91 -0.76 6.01 8.82
C THR A 91 -2.05 6.15 9.61
N GLN A 92 -2.24 7.27 10.33
CA GLN A 92 -3.40 7.47 11.22
C GLN A 92 -3.58 6.28 12.19
N TRP A 93 -2.45 5.85 12.78
CA TRP A 93 -2.33 4.59 13.54
C TRP A 93 -3.33 4.46 14.70
N ASP A 94 -3.76 5.58 15.29
CA ASP A 94 -4.72 5.60 16.40
C ASP A 94 -6.05 4.93 16.03
N TRP A 95 -6.56 5.17 14.82
CA TRP A 95 -7.80 4.54 14.36
C TRP A 95 -7.68 3.01 14.26
N ILE A 96 -6.51 2.50 13.81
CA ILE A 96 -6.28 1.06 13.69
C ILE A 96 -6.27 0.43 15.09
N VAL A 97 -5.61 1.09 16.05
CA VAL A 97 -5.56 0.63 17.44
C VAL A 97 -6.96 0.63 18.04
N ASP A 98 -7.73 1.70 17.85
CA ASP A 98 -9.12 1.78 18.31
C ASP A 98 -9.99 0.68 17.70
N ALA A 99 -9.88 0.44 16.39
CA ALA A 99 -10.61 -0.61 15.69
C ALA A 99 -10.26 -2.01 16.19
N LEU A 100 -8.99 -2.28 16.46
CA LEU A 100 -8.53 -3.54 17.05
C LEU A 100 -9.04 -3.72 18.49
N CYS A 101 -8.97 -2.66 19.31
CA CYS A 101 -9.49 -2.67 20.68
C CYS A 101 -11.00 -2.95 20.72
N VAL A 102 -11.78 -2.35 19.82
CA VAL A 102 -13.23 -2.62 19.71
C VAL A 102 -13.50 -4.06 19.26
N ALA A 103 -12.65 -4.63 18.40
CA ALA A 103 -12.75 -6.02 17.97
C ALA A 103 -12.36 -7.04 19.07
N GLY A 104 -11.86 -6.58 20.22
CA GLY A 104 -11.41 -7.43 21.33
C GLY A 104 -10.11 -8.18 21.02
N ILE A 105 -9.29 -7.63 20.13
CA ILE A 105 -7.98 -8.17 19.71
C ILE A 105 -6.86 -7.28 20.25
#